data_AF-A0A9Q0W5G8-F1
#
_entry.id   AF-A0A9Q0W5G8-F1
#
_cell.length_a   1.000
_cell.length_b   1.000
_cell.length_c   1.000
_cell.angle_alpha   90.00
_cell.angle_beta   90.00
_cell.angle_gamma   90.00
#
_symmetry.space_group_name_H-M   'P 1'
#
loop_
_entity.id
_entity.type
_entity.pdbx_description
1 polymer ?
#
loop_
_entity_poly.entity_id
_entity_poly.type
_entity_poly.pdbx_seq_one_letter_code
_entity_poly.pdbx_strand_id
1 'polypeptide(L)'
;MWLVDKGVNALGIYYWLRKLTTSKQWSRSISQYNLIRVCTANKPLKCLEWVGIDEMMRHMHVIRKDLNGGLQELIFEHLRKKAEKMKENYILLDKKMRSKIIGQRGDGVLERERVLGNFKWCTTEVEFSRSIVVWHLATEICYYVDKEDASNYVSTSKCLSEYMMYLLVIRPNMLSKGFIDEGYLNTLGGQRYADIIQSYREAPGYDTPRFQTSWKTDKSAVFGGHVLAKQLMESISKSKKRWEMIEEVWMEMLTYAAAHCPWKEHANQLRRGGELLTHVCFLMLHLGLSSQYEYRTFEDKRFSATNKR
;
A
#
# COMPACT_ATOMS: atom_id res chain seq x y z
N MET A 1 5.40 -40.02 2.00
CA MET A 1 6.51 -40.35 1.06
C MET A 1 5.97 -41.27 -0.03
N TRP A 2 5.11 -40.75 -0.92
CA TRP A 2 4.53 -41.53 -2.04
C TRP A 2 3.97 -40.65 -3.19
N LEU A 3 4.58 -39.48 -3.42
CA LEU A 3 4.27 -38.62 -4.57
C LEU A 3 5.58 -38.04 -5.13
N VAL A 4 6.43 -38.92 -5.66
CA VAL A 4 7.68 -38.53 -6.36
C VAL A 4 7.63 -38.85 -7.86
N ASP A 5 6.64 -39.58 -8.36
CA ASP A 5 6.84 -40.29 -9.63
C ASP A 5 6.04 -39.80 -10.85
N LYS A 6 5.62 -38.53 -10.91
CA LYS A 6 5.14 -37.93 -12.18
C LYS A 6 5.62 -36.49 -12.35
N GLY A 7 6.91 -36.37 -12.68
CA GLY A 7 7.36 -35.74 -13.93
C GLY A 7 6.69 -34.44 -14.42
N VAL A 8 6.66 -33.40 -13.59
CA VAL A 8 6.92 -32.02 -14.06
C VAL A 8 7.81 -31.40 -13.00
N ASN A 9 8.88 -30.74 -13.42
CA ASN A 9 9.94 -30.19 -12.57
C ASN A 9 9.46 -28.94 -11.79
N ALA A 10 8.29 -29.00 -11.17
CA ALA A 10 7.65 -27.91 -10.43
C ALA A 10 8.53 -27.45 -9.24
N LEU A 11 9.25 -28.38 -8.60
CA LEU A 11 10.26 -28.07 -7.57
C LEU A 11 11.47 -27.32 -8.16
N GLY A 12 11.91 -27.66 -9.38
CA GLY A 12 12.99 -26.97 -10.08
C GLY A 12 12.59 -25.56 -10.52
N ILE A 13 11.37 -25.41 -11.06
CA ILE A 13 10.79 -24.11 -11.44
C ILE A 13 10.53 -23.25 -10.20
N TYR A 14 10.04 -23.84 -9.10
CA TYR A 14 9.88 -23.20 -7.80
C TYR A 14 11.22 -22.74 -7.22
N TYR A 15 12.27 -23.57 -7.30
CA TYR A 15 13.62 -23.21 -6.87
C TYR A 15 14.21 -22.07 -7.70
N TRP A 16 13.95 -22.05 -9.02
CA TRP A 16 14.38 -20.98 -9.93
C TRP A 16 13.61 -19.66 -9.72
N LEU A 17 12.29 -19.71 -9.58
CA LEU A 17 11.45 -18.52 -9.30
C LEU A 17 11.72 -17.93 -7.92
N ARG A 18 12.00 -18.77 -6.92
CA ARG A 18 12.39 -18.34 -5.56
C ARG A 18 13.82 -17.82 -5.49
N LYS A 19 14.66 -18.08 -6.50
CA LYS A 19 16.02 -17.53 -6.64
C LYS A 19 16.05 -16.09 -7.15
N LEU A 20 15.00 -15.32 -6.90
CA LEU A 20 15.06 -13.87 -7.06
C LEU A 20 15.90 -13.28 -5.92
N THR A 21 17.16 -13.00 -6.30
CA THR A 21 18.27 -12.33 -5.61
C THR A 21 18.90 -13.10 -4.43
N THR A 22 20.01 -13.80 -4.73
CA THR A 22 21.05 -14.19 -3.75
C THR A 22 21.94 -13.01 -3.32
N SER A 23 21.66 -11.80 -3.83
CA SER A 23 22.35 -10.57 -3.47
C SER A 23 22.12 -10.25 -1.99
N LYS A 24 23.21 -9.95 -1.28
CA LYS A 24 23.16 -9.40 0.09
C LYS A 24 22.81 -7.91 0.12
N GLN A 25 22.75 -7.25 -1.04
CA GLN A 25 22.47 -5.81 -1.18
C GLN A 25 21.13 -5.59 -1.87
N TRP A 26 20.43 -4.53 -1.47
CA TRP A 26 19.14 -4.14 -2.06
C TRP A 26 19.29 -3.70 -3.50
N SER A 27 18.45 -4.23 -4.37
CA SER A 27 18.51 -4.01 -5.82
C SER A 27 18.04 -2.62 -6.25
N ARG A 28 17.62 -1.74 -5.32
CA ARG A 28 17.00 -0.44 -5.62
C ARG A 28 15.84 -0.56 -6.61
N SER A 29 15.11 -1.67 -6.57
CA SER A 29 13.95 -1.93 -7.41
C SER A 29 12.71 -2.12 -6.55
N ILE A 30 11.57 -1.62 -7.01
CA ILE A 30 10.26 -1.83 -6.41
C ILE A 30 9.50 -2.92 -7.18
N SER A 31 8.88 -3.84 -6.46
CA SER A 31 8.04 -4.88 -7.06
C SER A 31 6.61 -4.34 -7.18
N GLN A 32 6.06 -4.35 -8.37
CA GLN A 32 4.74 -3.81 -8.67
C GLN A 32 3.81 -4.97 -9.04
N TYR A 33 2.59 -4.95 -8.51
CA TYR A 33 1.54 -5.87 -8.90
C TYR A 33 0.39 -5.07 -9.50
N ASN A 34 0.32 -5.09 -10.82
CA ASN A 34 -0.76 -4.45 -11.54
C ASN A 34 -1.94 -5.42 -11.63
N LEU A 35 -2.99 -5.14 -10.87
CA LEU A 35 -4.19 -5.99 -10.78
C LEU A 35 -4.88 -6.16 -12.15
N ILE A 36 -4.76 -5.16 -13.03
CA ILE A 36 -5.37 -5.15 -14.36
C ILE A 36 -4.79 -6.26 -15.22
N ARG A 37 -3.47 -6.40 -15.24
CA ARG A 37 -2.80 -7.45 -16.04
C ARG A 37 -3.29 -8.83 -15.68
N VAL A 38 -3.59 -9.07 -14.40
CA VAL A 38 -4.09 -10.33 -13.88
C VAL A 38 -5.53 -10.55 -14.33
N CYS A 39 -6.40 -9.54 -14.20
CA CYS A 39 -7.79 -9.63 -14.63
C CYS A 39 -7.95 -9.76 -16.16
N THR A 40 -7.00 -9.27 -16.95
CA THR A 40 -6.98 -9.41 -18.42
C THR A 40 -6.28 -10.66 -18.93
N ALA A 41 -5.47 -11.32 -18.10
CA ALA A 41 -4.84 -12.58 -18.47
C ALA A 41 -5.87 -13.71 -18.40
N ASN A 42 -5.87 -14.61 -19.40
CA ASN A 42 -6.81 -15.73 -19.47
C ASN A 42 -6.84 -16.50 -18.13
N LYS A 43 -8.05 -16.84 -17.66
CA LYS A 43 -8.26 -17.63 -16.44
C LYS A 43 -7.34 -18.88 -16.45
N PRO A 44 -6.69 -19.21 -15.33
CA PRO A 44 -5.98 -20.46 -15.22
C PRO A 44 -6.96 -21.63 -15.43
N LEU A 45 -6.48 -22.72 -16.01
CA LEU A 45 -7.19 -23.99 -16.00
C LEU A 45 -7.42 -24.39 -14.53
N LYS A 46 -8.66 -24.68 -14.14
CA LYS A 46 -9.09 -25.06 -12.77
C LYS A 46 -8.23 -26.15 -12.10
N CYS A 47 -7.50 -26.95 -12.88
CA CYS A 47 -6.58 -27.97 -12.35
C CYS A 47 -5.33 -27.38 -11.66
N LEU A 48 -4.96 -26.12 -11.95
CA LEU A 48 -3.75 -25.48 -11.40
C LEU A 48 -3.95 -24.94 -9.97
N GLU A 49 -5.20 -24.66 -9.58
CA GLU A 49 -5.58 -24.21 -8.23
C GLU A 49 -5.25 -25.26 -7.15
N TRP A 50 -5.37 -26.55 -7.49
CA TRP A 50 -5.17 -27.66 -6.57
C TRP A 50 -3.71 -28.04 -6.31
N VAL A 51 -2.76 -27.48 -7.08
CA VAL A 51 -1.34 -27.89 -7.06
C VAL A 51 -0.43 -26.80 -6.44
N GLY A 52 -1.00 -25.72 -5.89
CA GLY A 52 -0.21 -24.58 -5.36
C GLY A 52 0.43 -23.71 -6.44
N ILE A 53 0.06 -23.92 -7.71
CA ILE A 53 0.51 -23.13 -8.86
C ILE A 53 -0.13 -21.74 -8.85
N ASP A 54 -1.29 -21.58 -8.19
CA ASP A 54 -1.94 -20.30 -7.96
C ASP A 54 -1.01 -19.27 -7.26
N GLU A 55 -0.22 -19.70 -6.27
CA GLU A 55 0.79 -18.84 -5.65
C GLU A 55 1.94 -18.48 -6.62
N MET A 56 2.40 -19.43 -7.43
CA MET A 56 3.42 -19.18 -8.47
C MET A 56 2.91 -18.27 -9.59
N MET A 57 1.62 -18.36 -9.94
CA MET A 57 0.96 -17.51 -10.94
C MET A 57 0.88 -16.07 -10.47
N ARG A 58 0.54 -15.84 -9.19
CA ARG A 58 0.65 -14.49 -8.59
C ARG A 58 2.05 -13.91 -8.77
N HIS A 59 3.10 -14.71 -8.55
CA HIS A 59 4.48 -14.23 -8.73
C HIS A 59 4.84 -13.91 -10.19
N MET A 60 4.20 -14.54 -11.19
CA MET A 60 4.43 -14.24 -12.61
C MET A 60 3.91 -12.87 -13.05
N HIS A 61 2.92 -12.31 -12.34
CA HIS A 61 2.38 -10.98 -12.62
C HIS A 61 3.12 -9.85 -11.91
N VAL A 62 4.14 -10.17 -11.10
CA VAL A 62 4.99 -9.18 -10.44
C VAL A 62 5.99 -8.62 -11.44
N ILE A 63 5.95 -7.31 -11.63
CA ILE A 63 6.92 -6.57 -12.44
C ILE A 63 7.91 -5.92 -11.47
N ARG A 64 9.21 -6.07 -11.72
CA ARG A 64 10.21 -5.27 -11.00
C ARG A 64 10.52 -4.03 -11.82
N LYS A 65 10.37 -2.87 -11.19
CA LYS A 65 10.72 -1.57 -11.78
C LYS A 65 11.84 -0.96 -10.95
N ASP A 66 12.85 -0.41 -11.61
CA ASP A 66 13.89 0.32 -10.90
C ASP A 66 13.27 1.51 -10.17
N LEU A 67 13.65 1.66 -8.91
CA LEU A 67 13.23 2.78 -8.11
C LEU A 67 14.01 4.00 -8.62
N ASN A 68 13.33 4.82 -9.42
CA ASN A 68 13.93 6.07 -9.89
C ASN A 68 14.24 6.98 -8.68
N GLY A 69 15.26 7.83 -8.81
CA GLY A 69 15.66 8.75 -7.73
C GLY A 69 14.51 9.64 -7.26
N GLY A 70 13.59 10.00 -8.17
CA GLY A 70 12.43 10.82 -7.86
C GLY A 70 11.50 10.22 -6.80
N LEU A 71 11.17 8.92 -6.87
CA LEU A 71 10.31 8.30 -5.86
C LEU A 71 11.00 8.22 -4.49
N GLN A 72 12.31 7.95 -4.46
CA GLN A 72 13.08 7.96 -3.20
C GLN A 72 13.04 9.33 -2.53
N GLU A 73 13.25 10.39 -3.30
CA GLU A 73 13.23 11.77 -2.83
C GLU A 73 11.84 12.18 -2.34
N LEU A 74 10.78 11.79 -3.05
CA LEU A 74 9.40 12.03 -2.63
C LEU A 74 9.06 11.35 -1.29
N ILE A 75 9.42 10.07 -1.13
CA ILE A 75 9.21 9.34 0.13
C ILE A 75 9.97 10.04 1.27
N PHE A 76 11.22 10.43 1.02
CA PHE A 76 12.05 11.11 2.01
C PHE A 76 11.46 12.45 2.43
N GLU A 77 11.10 13.29 1.47
CA GLU A 77 10.50 14.62 1.73
C GLU A 77 9.14 14.51 2.43
N HIS A 78 8.31 13.54 2.05
CA HIS A 78 7.03 13.30 2.74
C HIS A 78 7.25 12.98 4.22
N LEU A 79 8.15 12.03 4.51
CA LEU A 79 8.47 11.64 5.89
C LEU A 79 9.13 12.75 6.69
N ARG A 80 10.05 13.49 6.07
CA ARG A 80 10.73 14.63 6.69
C ARG A 80 9.73 15.72 7.09
N LYS A 81 8.84 16.13 6.19
CA LYS A 81 7.76 17.10 6.50
C LYS A 81 6.85 16.61 7.62
N LYS A 82 6.55 15.32 7.64
CA LYS A 82 5.75 14.68 8.72
C LYS A 82 6.49 14.74 10.06
N ALA A 83 7.80 14.56 10.07
CA ALA A 83 8.65 14.67 11.27
C ALA A 83 8.78 16.11 11.77
N GLU A 84 8.98 17.07 10.87
CA GLU A 84 9.09 18.51 11.21
C GLU A 84 7.80 19.02 11.86
N LYS A 85 6.63 18.69 11.29
CA LYS A 85 5.32 19.01 11.90
C LYS A 85 5.16 18.43 13.31
N MET A 86 5.78 17.29 13.61
CA MET A 86 5.77 16.77 14.99
C MET A 86 6.69 17.53 15.92
N LYS A 87 7.84 18.01 15.43
CA LYS A 87 8.78 18.80 16.23
C LYS A 87 8.21 20.17 16.60
N GLU A 88 7.45 20.81 15.72
CA GLU A 88 6.82 22.11 16.01
C GLU A 88 5.76 22.02 17.13
N ASN A 89 5.14 20.85 17.32
CA ASN A 89 4.11 20.60 18.33
C ASN A 89 4.67 20.12 19.68
N TYR A 90 5.95 20.40 19.99
CA TYR A 90 6.72 19.84 21.13
C TYR A 90 6.19 20.14 22.55
N ILE A 91 5.12 20.93 22.69
CA ILE A 91 4.56 21.27 23.99
C ILE A 91 3.56 20.17 24.40
N LEU A 92 4.08 19.13 25.08
CA LEU A 92 3.42 18.29 26.10
C LEU A 92 2.58 17.03 25.76
N LEU A 93 2.54 16.45 24.54
CA LEU A 93 1.70 15.23 24.29
C LEU A 93 2.36 14.12 23.46
N ASP A 94 3.57 13.75 23.88
CA ASP A 94 4.57 13.01 23.12
C ASP A 94 4.15 11.63 22.58
N LYS A 95 3.34 10.81 23.29
CA LYS A 95 2.99 9.44 22.81
C LYS A 95 1.69 9.34 22.00
N LYS A 96 0.63 10.03 22.44
CA LYS A 96 -0.71 9.95 21.81
C LYS A 96 -0.70 10.58 20.42
N MET A 97 -0.02 11.71 20.27
CA MET A 97 0.09 12.40 18.99
C MET A 97 0.93 11.60 17.99
N ARG A 98 2.10 11.07 18.41
CA ARG A 98 2.92 10.16 17.60
C ARG A 98 2.11 8.94 17.14
N SER A 99 1.37 8.31 18.04
CA SER A 99 0.53 7.15 17.72
C SER A 99 -0.59 7.50 16.73
N LYS A 100 -1.23 8.68 16.87
CA LYS A 100 -2.23 9.17 15.90
C LYS A 100 -1.60 9.33 14.51
N ILE A 101 -0.46 10.01 14.43
CA ILE A 101 0.21 10.33 13.16
C ILE A 101 0.74 9.10 12.43
N ILE A 102 1.28 8.13 13.18
CA ILE A 102 1.76 6.84 12.63
C ILE A 102 0.59 5.92 12.27
N GLY A 103 -0.55 6.07 12.95
CA GLY A 103 -1.79 5.33 12.68
C GLY A 103 -2.57 5.83 11.46
N GLN A 104 -2.19 6.96 10.86
CA GLN A 104 -2.85 7.50 9.67
C GLN A 104 -2.59 6.60 8.46
N ARG A 105 -3.65 6.26 7.74
CA ARG A 105 -3.61 5.42 6.52
C ARG A 105 -4.41 6.02 5.36
N GLY A 106 -4.41 7.35 5.27
CA GLY A 106 -5.15 8.17 4.31
C GLY A 106 -6.06 9.18 5.01
N ASP A 107 -6.53 8.87 6.22
CA ASP A 107 -7.43 9.72 7.00
C ASP A 107 -6.79 11.05 7.42
N GLY A 108 -5.47 11.12 7.57
CA GLY A 108 -4.77 12.37 7.90
C GLY A 108 -4.83 13.37 6.76
N VAL A 109 -4.58 12.90 5.54
CA VAL A 109 -4.73 13.69 4.31
C VAL A 109 -6.17 14.16 4.14
N LEU A 110 -7.13 13.25 4.28
CA LEU A 110 -8.56 13.54 4.10
C LEU A 110 -9.10 14.50 5.17
N GLU A 111 -8.58 14.44 6.41
CA GLU A 111 -8.88 15.38 7.49
C GLU A 111 -8.41 16.79 7.11
N ARG A 112 -7.17 16.91 6.62
CA ARG A 112 -6.57 18.19 6.20
C ARG A 112 -7.32 18.82 5.02
N GLU A 113 -7.75 18.01 4.05
CA GLU A 113 -8.51 18.46 2.89
C GLU A 113 -10.01 18.68 3.20
N ARG A 114 -10.43 18.48 4.47
CA ARG A 114 -11.81 18.67 4.97
C ARG A 114 -12.86 17.79 4.28
N VAL A 115 -12.45 16.66 3.74
CA VAL A 115 -13.34 15.70 3.04
C VAL A 115 -13.52 14.40 3.82
N LEU A 116 -12.77 14.18 4.91
CA LEU A 116 -12.76 12.91 5.67
C LEU A 116 -14.14 12.27 5.86
N GLY A 117 -15.16 13.05 6.22
CA GLY A 117 -16.53 12.54 6.44
C GLY A 117 -17.07 11.67 5.31
N ASN A 118 -16.73 11.96 4.05
CA ASN A 118 -17.21 11.23 2.88
C ASN A 118 -16.33 10.02 2.49
N PHE A 119 -15.16 9.87 3.12
CA PHE A 119 -14.11 8.91 2.74
C PHE A 119 -13.66 8.00 3.91
N LYS A 120 -14.27 8.10 5.09
CA LYS A 120 -13.96 7.20 6.23
C LYS A 120 -14.20 5.73 5.88
N TRP A 121 -15.27 5.47 5.12
CA TRP A 121 -15.69 4.13 4.71
C TRP A 121 -14.63 3.36 3.91
N CYS A 122 -13.76 4.05 3.17
CA CYS A 122 -12.69 3.43 2.37
C CYS A 122 -11.32 3.47 3.06
N THR A 123 -11.23 4.05 4.26
CA THR A 123 -9.99 4.19 5.03
C THR A 123 -10.13 3.54 6.41
N THR A 124 -10.58 4.27 7.43
CA THR A 124 -10.56 3.84 8.84
C THR A 124 -11.69 2.89 9.23
N GLU A 125 -12.80 2.84 8.50
CA GLU A 125 -13.98 2.02 8.83
C GLU A 125 -13.99 0.62 8.19
N VAL A 126 -12.90 0.24 7.52
CA VAL A 126 -12.73 -1.08 6.89
C VAL A 126 -11.36 -1.68 7.21
N GLU A 127 -11.19 -2.97 6.97
CA GLU A 127 -9.88 -3.62 7.08
C GLU A 127 -8.85 -2.97 6.14
N PHE A 128 -7.59 -2.89 6.58
CA PHE A 128 -6.54 -2.21 5.81
C PHE A 128 -6.34 -2.84 4.42
N SER A 129 -6.41 -4.17 4.34
CA SER A 129 -6.37 -4.93 3.10
C SER A 129 -7.48 -4.51 2.13
N ARG A 130 -8.70 -4.25 2.63
CA ARG A 130 -9.82 -3.78 1.82
C ARG A 130 -9.57 -2.37 1.31
N SER A 131 -9.08 -1.46 2.16
CA SER A 131 -8.70 -0.11 1.75
C SER A 131 -7.71 -0.14 0.58
N ILE A 132 -6.65 -0.95 0.65
CA ILE A 132 -5.65 -1.05 -0.42
C ILE A 132 -6.30 -1.39 -1.76
N VAL A 133 -7.17 -2.40 -1.80
CA VAL A 133 -7.80 -2.82 -3.06
C VAL A 133 -8.77 -1.77 -3.59
N VAL A 134 -9.59 -1.15 -2.73
CA VAL A 134 -10.54 -0.08 -3.16
C VAL A 134 -9.79 1.10 -3.74
N TRP A 135 -8.79 1.58 -3.01
CA TRP A 135 -7.96 2.69 -3.46
C TRP A 135 -7.17 2.33 -4.72
N HIS A 136 -6.72 1.09 -4.86
CA HIS A 136 -6.03 0.64 -6.08
C HIS A 136 -6.95 0.72 -7.30
N LEU A 137 -8.15 0.14 -7.20
CA LEU A 137 -9.14 0.20 -8.27
C LEU A 137 -9.53 1.64 -8.58
N ALA A 138 -9.79 2.46 -7.56
CA ALA A 138 -10.13 3.85 -7.75
C ALA A 138 -9.01 4.63 -8.46
N THR A 139 -7.75 4.38 -8.09
CA THR A 139 -6.57 4.98 -8.73
C THR A 139 -6.50 4.61 -10.22
N GLU A 140 -6.74 3.34 -10.57
CA GLU A 140 -6.74 2.91 -11.98
C GLU A 140 -7.89 3.50 -12.79
N ILE A 141 -9.09 3.59 -12.19
CA ILE A 141 -10.26 4.24 -12.83
C ILE A 141 -9.97 5.72 -13.04
N CYS A 142 -9.49 6.42 -12.00
CA CYS A 142 -9.14 7.83 -12.11
C CYS A 142 -8.08 8.06 -13.19
N TYR A 143 -7.06 7.20 -13.27
CA TYR A 143 -6.05 7.26 -14.32
C TYR A 143 -6.62 7.10 -15.72
N TYR A 144 -7.57 6.17 -15.90
CA TYR A 144 -8.22 5.96 -17.19
C TYR A 144 -9.08 7.16 -17.63
N VAL A 145 -9.69 7.86 -16.68
CA VAL A 145 -10.54 9.02 -16.96
C VAL A 145 -9.69 10.27 -17.19
N ASP A 146 -8.62 10.47 -16.41
CA ASP A 146 -7.70 11.61 -16.47
C ASP A 146 -6.49 11.38 -17.38
N LYS A 147 -6.68 10.71 -18.53
CA LYS A 147 -5.58 10.26 -19.43
C LYS A 147 -4.59 11.34 -19.87
N GLU A 148 -4.92 12.62 -19.71
CA GLU A 148 -4.11 13.76 -20.15
C GLU A 148 -3.18 14.32 -19.07
N ASP A 149 -3.29 13.88 -17.80
CA ASP A 149 -2.44 14.36 -16.71
C ASP A 149 -1.18 13.48 -16.56
N ALA A 150 -0.08 13.92 -17.18
CA ALA A 150 1.23 13.26 -17.07
C ALA A 150 2.05 13.73 -15.86
N SER A 151 1.41 14.28 -14.81
CA SER A 151 2.14 14.80 -13.66
C SER A 151 2.89 13.71 -12.88
N ASN A 152 3.93 14.13 -12.15
CA ASN A 152 4.67 13.25 -11.25
C ASN A 152 3.77 12.60 -10.18
N TYR A 153 2.69 13.27 -9.78
CA TYR A 153 1.71 12.72 -8.84
C TYR A 153 0.99 11.49 -9.39
N VAL A 154 0.61 11.49 -10.67
CA VAL A 154 -0.06 10.35 -11.31
C VAL A 154 0.87 9.14 -11.33
N SER A 155 2.07 9.32 -11.86
CA SER A 155 3.06 8.22 -11.95
C SER A 155 3.46 7.68 -10.58
N THR A 156 3.60 8.54 -9.58
CA THR A 156 3.90 8.16 -8.19
C THR A 156 2.73 7.42 -7.55
N SER A 157 1.51 7.93 -7.69
CA SER A 157 0.29 7.30 -7.18
C SER A 157 0.13 5.88 -7.72
N LYS A 158 0.29 5.71 -9.04
CA LYS A 158 0.27 4.38 -9.66
C LYS A 158 1.37 3.47 -9.12
N CYS A 159 2.58 4.01 -8.98
CA CYS A 159 3.72 3.24 -8.51
C CYS A 159 3.49 2.68 -7.09
N LEU A 160 3.06 3.55 -6.17
CA LEU A 160 2.76 3.18 -4.79
C LEU A 160 1.55 2.24 -4.71
N SER A 161 0.50 2.53 -5.44
CA SER A 161 -0.71 1.70 -5.53
C SER A 161 -0.39 0.26 -5.95
N GLU A 162 0.40 0.08 -7.01
CA GLU A 162 0.84 -1.23 -7.49
C GLU A 162 1.80 -1.93 -6.51
N TYR A 163 2.63 -1.16 -5.78
CA TYR A 163 3.50 -1.71 -4.73
C TYR A 163 2.70 -2.21 -3.53
N MET A 164 1.70 -1.45 -3.07
CA MET A 164 0.84 -1.84 -1.97
C MET A 164 0.01 -3.09 -2.33
N MET A 165 -0.44 -3.20 -3.58
CA MET A 165 -1.03 -4.44 -4.09
C MET A 165 -0.04 -5.61 -4.14
N TYR A 166 1.22 -5.37 -4.51
CA TYR A 166 2.25 -6.41 -4.45
C TYR A 166 2.44 -6.91 -3.02
N LEU A 167 2.53 -6.00 -2.04
CA LEU A 167 2.64 -6.38 -0.64
C LEU A 167 1.42 -7.21 -0.21
N LEU A 168 0.22 -6.81 -0.63
CA LEU A 168 -1.01 -7.53 -0.31
C LEU A 168 -1.03 -8.95 -0.86
N VAL A 169 -0.65 -9.10 -2.12
CA VAL A 169 -0.80 -10.37 -2.85
C VAL A 169 0.37 -11.33 -2.61
N ILE A 170 1.60 -10.81 -2.47
CA ILE A 170 2.84 -11.60 -2.45
C ILE A 170 3.48 -11.61 -1.06
N ARG A 171 3.31 -10.55 -0.27
CA ARG A 171 3.94 -10.39 1.05
C ARG A 171 2.92 -10.04 2.14
N PRO A 172 1.75 -10.72 2.24
CA PRO A 172 0.68 -10.32 3.15
C PRO A 172 1.14 -10.24 4.62
N ASN A 173 2.11 -11.07 5.02
CA ASN A 173 2.69 -11.05 6.36
C ASN A 173 3.32 -9.70 6.75
N MET A 174 3.71 -8.87 5.77
CA MET A 174 4.27 -7.54 6.00
C MET A 174 3.20 -6.46 6.24
N LEU A 175 1.91 -6.70 5.94
CA LEU A 175 0.84 -5.70 6.08
C LEU A 175 0.10 -5.76 7.42
N SER A 176 0.75 -6.25 8.47
CA SER A 176 0.17 -6.59 9.78
C SER A 176 -0.88 -7.72 9.71
N LYS A 177 -1.31 -8.24 10.87
CA LYS A 177 -2.26 -9.36 10.94
C LYS A 177 -3.67 -8.91 10.53
N GLY A 178 -3.96 -8.96 9.24
CA GLY A 178 -5.31 -8.92 8.68
C GLY A 178 -5.45 -10.05 7.67
N PHE A 179 -6.41 -10.96 7.89
CA PHE A 179 -6.72 -11.99 6.90
C PHE A 179 -7.26 -11.30 5.65
N ILE A 180 -6.70 -11.61 4.48
CA ILE A 180 -7.31 -11.19 3.22
C ILE A 180 -8.55 -12.05 3.05
N ASP A 181 -9.72 -11.42 3.09
CA ASP A 181 -10.99 -12.08 2.79
C ASP A 181 -10.95 -12.52 1.31
N GLU A 182 -10.67 -13.80 1.05
CA GLU A 182 -10.54 -14.36 -0.32
C GLU A 182 -11.77 -14.06 -1.19
N GLY A 183 -12.97 -13.99 -0.58
CA GLY A 183 -14.20 -13.63 -1.27
C GLY A 183 -14.14 -12.24 -1.92
N TYR A 184 -13.35 -11.33 -1.36
CA TYR A 184 -13.19 -9.97 -1.84
C TYR A 184 -12.33 -9.90 -3.12
N LEU A 185 -11.25 -10.68 -3.18
CA LEU A 185 -10.43 -10.80 -4.39
C LEU A 185 -11.15 -11.59 -5.49
N ASN A 186 -11.98 -12.57 -5.12
CA ASN A 186 -12.76 -13.35 -6.09
C ASN A 186 -13.75 -12.49 -6.90
N THR A 187 -14.19 -11.34 -6.38
CA THR A 187 -15.05 -10.40 -7.14
C THR A 187 -14.35 -9.78 -8.36
N LEU A 188 -13.02 -9.81 -8.40
CA LEU A 188 -12.22 -9.40 -9.56
C LEU A 188 -12.12 -10.52 -10.61
N GLY A 189 -12.32 -11.78 -10.19
CA GLY A 189 -12.10 -12.97 -10.98
C GLY A 189 -13.18 -13.20 -12.05
N GLY A 190 -12.95 -12.70 -13.27
CA GLY A 190 -13.77 -13.00 -14.44
C GLY A 190 -14.48 -11.82 -15.09
N GLN A 191 -14.28 -10.59 -14.59
CA GLN A 191 -14.69 -9.38 -15.30
C GLN A 191 -13.56 -8.90 -16.22
N ARG A 192 -13.89 -8.45 -17.44
CA ARG A 192 -12.89 -7.80 -18.28
C ARG A 192 -12.60 -6.41 -17.71
N TYR A 193 -11.35 -5.99 -17.80
CA TYR A 193 -10.94 -4.66 -17.34
C TYR A 193 -11.74 -3.53 -17.98
N ALA A 194 -12.04 -3.61 -19.27
CA ALA A 194 -12.87 -2.62 -19.95
C ALA A 194 -14.27 -2.51 -19.34
N ASP A 195 -14.84 -3.62 -18.87
CA ASP A 195 -16.17 -3.66 -18.26
C ASP A 195 -16.15 -3.02 -16.86
N ILE A 196 -15.10 -3.29 -16.07
CA ILE A 196 -14.85 -2.62 -14.79
C ILE A 196 -14.79 -1.11 -15.01
N ILE A 197 -13.91 -0.67 -15.92
CA ILE A 197 -13.73 0.75 -16.22
C ILE A 197 -14.97 1.39 -16.86
N GLN A 198 -15.81 0.66 -17.58
CA GLN A 198 -17.02 1.25 -18.17
C GLN A 198 -18.14 1.39 -17.13
N SER A 199 -18.29 0.40 -16.24
CA SER A 199 -19.37 0.35 -15.25
C SER A 199 -19.22 1.36 -14.10
N TYR A 200 -18.06 1.99 -13.90
CA TYR A 200 -17.93 3.02 -12.86
C TYR A 200 -18.88 4.22 -13.04
N ARG A 201 -19.29 4.52 -14.28
CA ARG A 201 -20.19 5.65 -14.59
C ARG A 201 -21.54 5.49 -13.88
N GLU A 202 -21.97 4.25 -13.70
CA GLU A 202 -23.24 3.85 -13.10
C GLU A 202 -23.19 3.82 -11.56
N ALA A 203 -21.99 3.90 -10.97
CA ALA A 203 -21.85 3.88 -9.52
C ALA A 203 -22.45 5.14 -8.86
N PRO A 204 -22.92 5.06 -7.60
CA PRO A 204 -23.28 6.25 -6.85
C PRO A 204 -22.03 7.09 -6.56
N GLY A 205 -22.14 8.42 -6.69
CA GLY A 205 -21.05 9.37 -6.41
C GLY A 205 -20.93 9.77 -4.93
N TYR A 206 -21.68 9.11 -4.04
CA TYR A 206 -21.77 9.48 -2.63
C TYR A 206 -22.00 8.25 -1.74
N ASP A 207 -21.55 8.39 -0.51
CA ASP A 207 -21.65 7.37 0.53
C ASP A 207 -23.10 7.30 1.04
N THR A 208 -23.92 6.43 0.43
CA THR A 208 -25.32 6.23 0.83
C THR A 208 -25.49 5.07 1.81
N PRO A 209 -26.53 5.10 2.66
CA PRO A 209 -26.89 3.92 3.47
C PRO A 209 -27.12 2.66 2.63
N ARG A 210 -27.70 2.82 1.42
CA ARG A 210 -27.91 1.72 0.47
C ARG A 210 -26.59 1.15 -0.04
N PHE A 211 -25.65 2.02 -0.41
CA PHE A 211 -24.28 1.64 -0.77
C PHE A 211 -23.61 0.90 0.39
N GLN A 212 -23.59 1.49 1.58
CA GLN A 212 -22.97 0.89 2.77
C GLN A 212 -23.49 -0.51 3.07
N THR A 213 -24.80 -0.71 2.93
CA THR A 213 -25.43 -2.01 3.13
C THR A 213 -24.94 -3.02 2.09
N SER A 214 -25.12 -2.72 0.79
CA SER A 214 -24.71 -3.60 -0.30
C SER A 214 -23.21 -3.87 -0.32
N TRP A 215 -22.39 -2.84 -0.14
CA TRP A 215 -20.94 -2.94 -0.11
C TRP A 215 -20.44 -3.87 1.02
N LYS A 216 -21.04 -3.78 2.21
CA LYS A 216 -20.68 -4.63 3.35
C LYS A 216 -21.20 -6.06 3.20
N THR A 217 -22.39 -6.26 2.61
CA THR A 217 -22.96 -7.59 2.39
C THR A 217 -22.30 -8.32 1.23
N ASP A 218 -22.13 -7.64 0.11
CA ASP A 218 -21.70 -8.23 -1.15
C ASP A 218 -20.16 -8.36 -1.21
N LYS A 219 -19.45 -7.66 -0.31
CA LYS A 219 -17.99 -7.66 -0.18
C LYS A 219 -17.30 -7.45 -1.54
N SER A 220 -17.88 -6.62 -2.41
CA SER A 220 -17.49 -6.53 -3.81
C SER A 220 -16.50 -5.41 -4.06
N ALA A 221 -15.20 -5.68 -3.98
CA ALA A 221 -14.09 -4.72 -4.14
C ALA A 221 -14.27 -3.73 -5.30
N VAL A 222 -14.75 -4.25 -6.43
CA VAL A 222 -15.02 -3.51 -7.67
C VAL A 222 -16.02 -2.39 -7.46
N PHE A 223 -17.14 -2.67 -6.77
CA PHE A 223 -18.21 -1.69 -6.58
C PHE A 223 -17.75 -0.46 -5.77
N GLY A 224 -17.04 -0.70 -4.67
CA GLY A 224 -16.42 0.36 -3.86
C GLY A 224 -15.30 1.07 -4.60
N GLY A 225 -14.51 0.37 -5.42
CA GLY A 225 -13.55 1.01 -6.32
C GLY A 225 -14.23 2.04 -7.23
N HIS A 226 -15.38 1.69 -7.82
CA HIS A 226 -16.18 2.61 -8.64
C HIS A 226 -16.71 3.81 -7.84
N VAL A 227 -17.31 3.56 -6.67
CA VAL A 227 -17.86 4.61 -5.80
C VAL A 227 -16.77 5.58 -5.36
N LEU A 228 -15.61 5.06 -4.93
CA LEU A 228 -14.49 5.90 -4.54
C LEU A 228 -13.96 6.72 -5.71
N ALA A 229 -13.78 6.12 -6.89
CA ALA A 229 -13.33 6.84 -8.08
C ALA A 229 -14.28 8.00 -8.43
N LYS A 230 -15.59 7.74 -8.39
CA LYS A 230 -16.60 8.75 -8.67
C LYS A 230 -16.62 9.86 -7.61
N GLN A 231 -16.52 9.51 -6.33
CA GLN A 231 -16.38 10.47 -5.24
C GLN A 231 -15.16 11.37 -5.39
N LEU A 232 -13.99 10.81 -5.74
CA LEU A 232 -12.76 11.57 -5.98
C LEU A 232 -12.92 12.52 -7.16
N MET A 233 -13.56 12.07 -8.24
CA MET A 233 -13.81 12.85 -9.44
C MET A 233 -14.76 14.03 -9.19
N GLU A 234 -15.83 13.80 -8.45
CA GLU A 234 -16.85 14.80 -8.16
C GLU A 234 -16.45 15.77 -7.03
N SER A 235 -15.76 15.28 -5.99
CA SER A 235 -15.38 16.10 -4.83
C SER A 235 -14.15 16.97 -5.08
N ILE A 236 -13.29 16.60 -6.05
CA ILE A 236 -12.02 17.29 -6.32
C ILE A 236 -11.90 17.53 -7.82
N SER A 237 -12.47 18.64 -8.28
CA SER A 237 -12.59 18.94 -9.72
C SER A 237 -11.25 19.15 -10.42
N LYS A 238 -10.24 19.69 -9.73
CA LYS A 238 -8.91 19.96 -10.30
C LYS A 238 -8.07 18.68 -10.30
N SER A 239 -7.80 18.13 -11.50
CA SER A 239 -6.99 16.92 -11.71
C SER A 239 -5.69 16.92 -10.88
N LYS A 240 -4.86 17.95 -11.01
CA LYS A 240 -3.61 18.07 -10.24
C LYS A 240 -3.80 17.92 -8.72
N LYS A 241 -4.82 18.59 -8.16
CA LYS A 241 -5.08 18.55 -6.71
C LYS A 241 -5.62 17.19 -6.27
N ARG A 242 -6.42 16.55 -7.11
CA ARG A 242 -6.89 15.17 -6.91
C ARG A 242 -5.73 14.19 -6.87
N TRP A 243 -4.82 14.25 -7.85
CA TRP A 243 -3.65 13.37 -7.89
C TRP A 243 -2.65 13.61 -6.76
N GLU A 244 -2.46 14.86 -6.35
CA GLU A 244 -1.68 15.21 -5.15
C GLU A 244 -2.29 14.55 -3.90
N MET A 245 -3.63 14.61 -3.73
CA MET A 245 -4.29 13.94 -2.61
C MET A 245 -4.13 12.41 -2.67
N ILE A 246 -4.35 11.80 -3.85
CA ILE A 246 -4.22 10.35 -4.02
C ILE A 246 -2.79 9.89 -3.70
N GLU A 247 -1.78 10.64 -4.16
CA GLU A 247 -0.37 10.35 -3.88
C GLU A 247 -0.09 10.39 -2.38
N GLU A 248 -0.55 11.43 -1.69
CA GLU A 248 -0.36 11.53 -0.25
C GLU A 248 -1.10 10.44 0.54
N VAL A 249 -2.30 10.03 0.11
CA VAL A 249 -3.03 8.91 0.74
C VAL A 249 -2.21 7.62 0.60
N TRP A 250 -1.64 7.35 -0.57
CA TRP A 250 -0.76 6.20 -0.77
C TRP A 250 0.51 6.27 0.06
N MET A 251 1.10 7.46 0.23
CA MET A 251 2.22 7.66 1.15
C MET A 251 1.81 7.34 2.59
N GLU A 252 0.66 7.81 3.08
CA GLU A 252 0.18 7.45 4.41
C GLU A 252 -0.01 5.94 4.55
N MET A 253 -0.62 5.26 3.58
CA MET A 253 -0.76 3.81 3.60
C MET A 253 0.59 3.07 3.60
N LEU A 254 1.58 3.55 2.85
CA LEU A 254 2.95 3.00 2.86
C LEU A 254 3.60 3.15 4.24
N THR A 255 3.49 4.32 4.86
CA THR A 255 4.03 4.57 6.21
C THR A 255 3.32 3.76 7.28
N TYR A 256 2.00 3.63 7.18
CA TYR A 256 1.18 2.80 8.04
C TYR A 256 1.63 1.34 7.96
N ALA A 257 1.76 0.81 6.74
CA ALA A 257 2.24 -0.55 6.51
C ALA A 257 3.65 -0.76 7.08
N ALA A 258 4.57 0.19 6.89
CA ALA A 258 5.92 0.10 7.42
C ALA A 258 5.95 0.09 8.94
N ALA A 259 5.13 0.91 9.59
CA ALA A 259 5.06 0.99 11.04
C ALA A 259 4.34 -0.19 11.71
N HIS A 260 3.46 -0.89 10.99
CA HIS A 260 2.68 -2.03 11.51
C HIS A 260 3.19 -3.39 11.01
N CYS A 261 4.21 -3.40 10.16
CA CYS A 261 4.89 -4.60 9.73
C CYS A 261 5.64 -5.23 10.93
N PRO A 262 5.45 -6.54 11.21
CA PRO A 262 6.17 -7.20 12.29
C PRO A 262 7.68 -7.18 12.06
N TRP A 263 8.47 -6.88 13.11
CA TRP A 263 9.93 -6.77 12.99
C TRP A 263 10.60 -8.04 12.46
N LYS A 264 10.03 -9.21 12.74
CA LYS A 264 10.48 -10.49 12.20
C LYS A 264 10.43 -10.52 10.67
N GLU A 265 9.45 -9.87 10.06
CA GLU A 265 9.29 -9.82 8.61
C GLU A 265 10.29 -8.82 8.00
N HIS A 266 10.49 -7.65 8.63
CA HIS A 266 11.58 -6.74 8.26
C HIS A 266 12.95 -7.44 8.32
N ALA A 267 13.26 -8.15 9.41
CA ALA A 267 14.49 -8.89 9.57
C ALA A 267 14.66 -9.99 8.51
N ASN A 268 13.57 -10.70 8.17
CA ASN A 268 13.59 -11.71 7.12
C ASN A 268 13.85 -11.10 5.73
N GLN A 269 13.31 -9.91 5.42
CA GLN A 269 13.61 -9.23 4.16
C GLN A 269 15.07 -8.75 4.09
N LEU A 270 15.62 -8.21 5.19
CA LEU A 270 17.03 -7.78 5.23
C LEU A 270 18.00 -8.92 4.92
N ARG A 271 17.70 -10.14 5.39
CA ARG A 271 18.48 -11.34 5.07
C ARG A 271 18.48 -11.71 3.58
N ARG A 272 17.54 -11.16 2.80
CA ARG A 272 17.31 -11.46 1.37
C ARG A 272 17.58 -10.26 0.46
N GLY A 273 18.35 -9.29 0.95
CA GLY A 273 18.71 -8.09 0.20
C GLY A 273 17.84 -6.88 0.52
N GLY A 274 16.79 -6.99 1.33
CA GLY A 274 15.94 -5.85 1.71
C GLY A 274 14.71 -5.66 0.82
N GLU A 275 13.78 -4.83 1.30
CA GLU A 275 12.49 -4.53 0.69
C GLU A 275 12.17 -3.06 0.96
N LEU A 276 11.52 -2.35 0.03
CA LEU A 276 11.27 -0.90 0.17
C LEU A 276 10.57 -0.57 1.50
N LEU A 277 9.56 -1.35 1.88
CA LEU A 277 8.84 -1.18 3.15
C LEU A 277 9.78 -1.21 4.37
N THR A 278 10.85 -1.99 4.31
CA THR A 278 11.85 -2.06 5.38
C THR A 278 12.74 -0.81 5.39
N HIS A 279 13.11 -0.29 4.22
CA HIS A 279 13.83 0.98 4.13
C HIS A 279 12.98 2.16 4.64
N VAL A 280 11.69 2.19 4.31
CA VAL A 280 10.74 3.18 4.83
C VAL A 280 10.65 3.08 6.36
N CYS A 281 10.54 1.87 6.92
CA CYS A 281 10.54 1.66 8.37
C CYS A 281 11.81 2.21 9.04
N PHE A 282 12.99 1.93 8.49
CA PHE A 282 14.24 2.49 9.02
C PHE A 282 14.36 4.01 8.89
N LEU A 283 13.89 4.57 7.78
CA LEU A 283 13.86 6.02 7.60
C LEU A 283 12.91 6.67 8.61
N MET A 284 11.73 6.08 8.84
CA MET A 284 10.81 6.51 9.90
C MET A 284 11.47 6.46 11.28
N LEU A 285 12.18 5.38 11.61
CA LEU A 285 12.93 5.27 12.86
C LEU A 285 13.98 6.37 13.02
N HIS A 286 14.76 6.64 11.96
CA HIS A 286 15.77 7.70 11.95
C HIS A 286 15.18 9.10 12.15
N LEU A 287 13.97 9.33 11.64
CA LEU A 287 13.26 10.61 11.75
C LEU A 287 12.46 10.74 13.07
N GLY A 288 12.48 9.73 13.95
CA GLY A 288 11.70 9.72 15.19
C GLY A 288 10.20 9.42 14.98
N LEU A 289 9.82 8.93 13.81
CA LEU A 289 8.45 8.57 13.40
C LEU A 289 8.08 7.15 13.80
N SER A 290 8.44 6.73 15.02
CA SER A 290 8.18 5.37 15.50
C SER A 290 7.49 5.36 16.85
N SER A 291 6.48 4.49 16.97
CA SER A 291 5.85 4.12 18.24
C SER A 291 6.58 2.97 18.91
N GLN A 292 7.40 2.23 18.16
CA GLN A 292 8.05 0.99 18.59
C GLN A 292 9.41 1.22 19.27
N TYR A 293 9.97 2.42 19.17
CA TYR A 293 11.26 2.78 19.79
C TYR A 293 11.19 4.16 20.43
N GLU A 294 11.40 4.24 21.75
CA GLU A 294 11.65 5.50 22.44
C GLU A 294 13.11 5.89 22.19
N TYR A 295 13.33 6.92 21.37
CA TYR A 295 14.63 7.56 21.29
C TYR A 295 14.87 8.30 22.61
N ARG A 296 15.56 7.67 23.56
CA ARG A 296 16.18 8.42 24.66
C ARG A 296 17.33 9.20 24.04
N THR A 297 17.11 10.49 23.75
CA THR A 297 18.21 11.42 23.60
C THR A 297 19.05 11.30 24.87
N PHE A 298 20.24 10.70 24.75
CA PHE A 298 21.27 10.90 25.75
C PHE A 298 21.67 12.38 25.64
N GLU A 299 20.91 13.24 26.31
CA GLU A 299 21.32 14.61 26.52
C GLU A 299 22.67 14.61 27.25
N ASP A 300 23.52 15.45 26.69
CA ASP A 300 24.89 15.73 27.05
C ASP A 300 25.02 16.17 28.52
N LYS A 301 25.04 15.21 29.45
CA LYS A 301 25.35 15.44 30.87
C LYS A 301 26.86 15.53 31.14
N ARG A 302 27.67 15.90 30.15
CA ARG A 302 29.07 16.24 30.34
C ARG A 302 29.32 17.61 29.73
N PHE A 303 29.08 18.66 30.51
CA PHE A 303 29.76 19.97 30.51
C PHE A 303 28.83 21.05 31.09
N SER A 304 28.38 20.89 32.33
CA SER A 304 27.88 22.03 33.12
C SER A 304 28.12 21.92 34.63
N ALA A 305 28.90 20.95 35.09
CA ALA A 305 29.23 20.79 36.50
C ALA A 305 30.70 21.11 36.81
N THR A 306 31.15 22.31 36.46
CA THR A 306 32.29 22.98 37.12
C THR A 306 32.17 24.49 36.92
N ASN A 307 31.17 25.08 37.56
CA ASN A 307 31.30 26.44 38.08
C ASN A 307 30.14 26.74 39.04
N LYS A 308 30.39 26.55 40.33
CA LYS A 308 29.94 27.45 41.41
C LYS A 308 30.43 26.93 42.76
N ARG A 309 31.40 27.71 43.28
CA ARG A 309 31.75 28.01 44.68
C ARG A 309 32.11 26.86 45.60
#